data_AF-A9GEU3-F1
#
_entry.id   AF-A9GEU3-F1
#
_cell.length_a   1.000
_cell.length_b   1.000
_cell.length_c   1.000
_cell.angle_alpha   90.00
_cell.angle_beta   90.00
_cell.angle_gamma   90.00
#
_symmetry.space_group_name_H-M   'P 1'
#
loop_
_entity.id
_entity.type
_entity.pdbx_description
1 polymer ?
#
loop_
_entity_poly.entity_id
_entity_poly.type
_entity_poly.pdbx_seq_one_letter_code
_entity_poly.pdbx_strand_id
1 'polypeptide(L)'
;MVVATMLGGMWVASRYLRAGLAGDAAIERAAVPPAQLALALLGTVLVVSGANALNMYIERDTDLLMERTRSRPLPARRLSPELALWFGIALSAASIPVLLVGVNATTGVLAAAALLSYVLVYTPLKRRTTLSLPIGAIPGAIPPLLGWTSVTGQIDAPGFLLFAVMFLWQIPHFLAISLFRQDEYQRAGLKVLPLEKGDLTTRRHIVGYLALLVLSSVLFVPLGVAGPVYLGAAILLGGAFFGLGVYGLRAGTGARWARQVFFASMVYLVLLFAALMIGA
;
A
#
# COMPACT_ATOMS: atom_id res chain seq x y z
N MET A 1 8.88 -3.45 -0.02
CA MET A 1 8.00 -2.27 0.01
C MET A 1 7.34 -2.09 1.37
N VAL A 2 6.58 -3.07 1.89
CA VAL A 2 5.89 -2.99 3.20
C VAL A 2 6.81 -2.55 4.34
N VAL A 3 7.97 -3.20 4.51
CA VAL A 3 8.93 -2.83 5.55
C VAL A 3 9.42 -1.39 5.36
N ALA A 4 9.77 -1.01 4.13
CA ALA A 4 10.25 0.34 3.82
C ALA A 4 9.17 1.42 4.09
N THR A 5 7.92 1.18 3.73
CA THR A 5 6.84 2.15 3.97
C THR A 5 6.47 2.22 5.44
N MET A 6 6.47 1.10 6.16
CA MET A 6 6.27 1.06 7.60
C MET A 6 7.40 1.80 8.34
N LEU A 7 8.67 1.52 8.02
CA LEU A 7 9.80 2.25 8.59
C LEU A 7 9.77 3.74 8.21
N GLY A 8 9.33 4.06 6.99
CA GLY A 8 9.12 5.44 6.57
C GLY A 8 8.09 6.15 7.43
N GLY A 9 6.92 5.55 7.67
CA GLY A 9 5.90 6.12 8.55
C GLY A 9 6.39 6.31 9.99
N MET A 10 7.17 5.36 10.51
CA MET A 10 7.80 5.45 11.83
C MET A 10 8.81 6.60 11.89
N TRP A 11 9.63 6.76 10.85
CA TRP A 11 10.59 7.84 10.75
C TRP A 11 9.92 9.22 10.69
N VAL A 12 8.87 9.36 9.86
CA VAL A 12 8.09 10.61 9.76
C VAL A 12 7.44 10.95 11.11
N ALA A 13 6.85 9.97 11.80
CA ALA A 13 6.26 10.18 13.12
C ALA A 13 7.29 10.65 14.17
N SER A 14 8.47 10.01 14.20
CA SER A 14 9.56 10.39 15.11
C SER A 14 10.08 11.80 14.84
N ARG A 15 10.17 12.21 13.56
CA ARG A 15 10.54 13.58 13.18
C ARG A 15 9.47 14.60 13.55
N TYR A 16 8.22 14.33 13.20
CA TYR A 16 7.09 15.21 13.48
C TYR A 16 6.93 15.51 14.98
N LEU A 17 7.01 14.47 15.83
CA LEU A 17 6.93 14.66 17.28
C LEU A 17 8.12 15.45 17.86
N ARG A 18 9.30 15.39 17.23
CA ARG A 18 10.47 16.17 17.65
C ARG A 18 10.36 17.64 17.29
N ALA A 19 9.78 17.97 16.13
CA ALA A 19 9.61 19.35 15.70
C ALA A 19 8.73 20.17 16.67
N GLY A 20 7.80 19.52 17.39
CA GLY A 20 6.97 20.15 18.43
C GLY A 20 7.63 20.28 19.81
N LEU A 21 8.85 19.78 20.02
CA LEU A 21 9.55 19.76 21.32
C LEU A 21 10.73 20.74 21.33
N ALA A 22 11.02 21.33 22.48
CA ALA A 22 12.18 22.20 22.72
C ALA A 22 13.18 21.56 23.69
N GLY A 23 14.47 21.84 23.52
CA GLY A 23 15.54 21.45 24.46
C GLY A 23 15.71 19.94 24.64
N ASP A 24 15.98 19.51 25.87
CA ASP A 24 16.25 18.11 26.23
C ASP A 24 15.09 17.15 25.95
N ALA A 25 13.84 17.64 25.94
CA ALA A 25 12.66 16.84 25.61
C ALA A 25 12.69 16.31 24.16
N ALA A 26 13.30 17.06 23.23
CA ALA A 26 13.52 16.62 21.85
C ALA A 26 14.61 15.54 21.75
N ILE A 27 15.60 15.58 22.66
CA ILE A 27 16.71 14.62 22.75
C ILE A 27 16.26 13.32 23.43
N GLU A 28 15.45 13.38 24.49
CA GLU A 28 14.93 12.18 25.17
C GLU A 28 13.98 11.37 24.29
N ARG A 29 13.21 12.01 23.40
CA ARG A 29 12.40 11.32 22.38
C ARG A 29 13.18 11.00 21.09
N ALA A 30 14.51 11.17 21.05
CA ALA A 30 15.29 11.19 19.81
C ALA A 30 15.21 9.92 18.96
N ALA A 31 14.94 8.77 19.56
CA ALA A 31 14.88 7.49 18.88
C ALA A 31 13.69 6.66 19.37
N VAL A 32 12.99 6.02 18.43
CA VAL A 32 12.07 4.93 18.78
C VAL A 32 12.87 3.89 19.56
N PRO A 33 12.44 3.50 20.78
CA PRO A 33 13.13 2.48 21.55
C PRO A 33 13.40 1.23 20.69
N PRO A 34 14.63 0.68 20.70
CA PRO A 34 14.98 -0.46 19.84
C PRO A 34 14.03 -1.65 19.97
N ALA A 35 13.51 -1.90 21.19
CA ALA A 35 12.52 -2.93 21.45
C ALA A 35 11.18 -2.66 20.74
N GLN A 36 10.68 -1.42 20.77
CA GLN A 36 9.45 -1.01 20.10
C GLN A 36 9.59 -1.10 18.57
N LEU A 37 10.73 -0.66 18.03
CA LEU A 37 11.07 -0.84 16.61
C LEU A 37 11.06 -2.32 16.23
N ALA A 38 11.74 -3.18 17.01
CA ALA A 38 11.82 -4.60 16.75
C ALA A 38 10.44 -5.28 16.79
N LEU A 39 9.61 -4.97 17.78
CA LEU A 39 8.26 -5.53 17.92
C LEU A 39 7.32 -5.04 16.80
N ALA A 40 7.36 -3.76 16.45
CA ALA A 40 6.54 -3.21 15.38
C ALA A 40 6.94 -3.78 14.01
N LEU A 41 8.24 -3.94 13.76
CA LEU A 41 8.75 -4.57 12.54
C LEU A 41 8.36 -6.05 12.48
N LEU A 42 8.62 -6.81 13.56
CA LEU A 42 8.28 -8.23 13.65
C LEU A 42 6.78 -8.43 13.44
N GLY A 43 5.94 -7.72 14.18
CA GLY A 43 4.49 -7.80 14.06
C GLY A 43 3.98 -7.45 12.66
N THR A 44 4.55 -6.41 12.03
CA THR A 44 4.20 -6.02 10.65
C THR A 44 4.60 -7.10 9.63
N VAL A 45 5.80 -7.68 9.78
CA VAL A 45 6.25 -8.77 8.90
C VAL A 45 5.37 -10.00 9.07
N LEU A 46 5.02 -10.37 10.32
CA LEU A 46 4.15 -11.50 10.61
C LEU A 46 2.75 -11.30 10.02
N VAL A 47 2.11 -10.15 10.25
CA VAL A 47 0.72 -9.91 9.77
C VAL A 47 0.65 -9.90 8.25
N VAL A 48 1.61 -9.26 7.57
CA VAL A 48 1.64 -9.20 6.11
C VAL A 48 2.00 -10.57 5.51
N SER A 49 2.90 -11.31 6.12
CA SER A 49 3.24 -12.67 5.66
C SER A 49 2.06 -13.62 5.85
N GLY A 50 1.36 -13.56 6.99
CA GLY A 50 0.14 -14.32 7.25
C GLY A 50 -0.97 -13.99 6.25
N ALA A 51 -1.24 -12.69 6.03
CA ALA A 51 -2.23 -12.23 5.07
C ALA A 51 -1.93 -12.73 3.64
N ASN A 52 -0.67 -12.66 3.21
CA ASN A 52 -0.26 -13.14 1.89
C ASN A 52 -0.34 -14.67 1.77
N ALA A 53 0.05 -15.42 2.80
CA ALA A 53 -0.05 -16.88 2.81
C ALA A 53 -1.53 -17.33 2.69
N LEU A 54 -2.42 -16.71 3.46
CA LEU A 54 -3.85 -16.99 3.42
C LEU A 54 -4.48 -16.57 2.08
N ASN A 55 -4.08 -15.42 1.53
CA ASN A 55 -4.49 -15.01 0.19
C ASN A 55 -4.05 -16.02 -0.88
N MET A 56 -2.79 -16.45 -0.88
CA MET A 56 -2.30 -17.48 -1.82
C MET A 56 -3.01 -18.82 -1.65
N TYR A 57 -3.37 -19.20 -0.41
CA TYR A 57 -4.19 -20.37 -0.15
C TYR A 57 -5.57 -20.25 -0.80
N ILE A 58 -6.27 -19.12 -0.63
CA ILE A 58 -7.61 -18.90 -1.20
C ILE A 58 -7.55 -18.80 -2.73
N GLU A 59 -6.51 -18.18 -3.29
CA GLU A 59 -6.40 -17.90 -4.73
C GLU A 59 -5.72 -19.01 -5.55
N ARG A 60 -5.30 -20.12 -4.92
CA ARG A 60 -4.53 -21.20 -5.56
C ARG A 60 -5.09 -21.69 -6.90
N ASP A 61 -6.41 -21.82 -7.01
CA ASP A 61 -7.06 -22.32 -8.24
C ASP A 61 -7.08 -21.26 -9.34
N THR A 62 -7.32 -19.99 -8.97
CA THR A 62 -7.26 -18.86 -9.92
C THR A 62 -5.84 -18.56 -10.37
N ASP A 63 -4.86 -18.72 -9.48
CA ASP A 63 -3.46 -18.50 -9.80
C ASP A 63 -2.94 -19.51 -10.83
N LEU A 64 -3.51 -20.73 -10.88
CA LEU A 64 -3.19 -21.72 -11.91
C LEU A 64 -3.50 -21.21 -13.34
N LEU A 65 -4.47 -20.30 -13.47
CA LEU A 65 -4.97 -19.78 -14.76
C LEU A 65 -4.21 -18.54 -15.25
N MET A 66 -3.28 -18.01 -14.46
CA MET A 66 -2.50 -16.81 -14.77
C MET A 66 -1.03 -17.13 -14.98
N GLU A 67 -0.44 -16.67 -16.08
CA GLU A 67 0.95 -16.97 -16.45
C GLU A 67 1.93 -16.52 -15.36
N ARG A 68 1.67 -15.37 -14.75
CA ARG A 68 2.49 -14.80 -13.67
C ARG A 68 2.50 -15.64 -12.40
N THR A 69 1.40 -16.32 -12.07
CA THR A 69 1.21 -16.91 -10.73
C THR A 69 1.08 -18.43 -10.73
N ARG A 70 0.92 -19.08 -11.90
CA ARG A 70 0.84 -20.55 -12.03
C ARG A 70 2.05 -21.32 -11.51
N SER A 71 3.22 -20.68 -11.45
CA SER A 71 4.45 -21.29 -10.95
C SER A 71 4.64 -21.16 -9.44
N ARG A 72 3.73 -20.48 -8.73
CA ARG A 72 3.79 -20.36 -7.25
C ARG A 72 3.67 -21.75 -6.59
N PRO A 73 4.20 -21.93 -5.37
CA PRO A 73 4.26 -23.26 -4.73
C PRO A 73 2.91 -23.98 -4.65
N LEU A 74 1.82 -23.28 -4.33
CA LEU A 74 0.49 -23.87 -4.19
C LEU A 74 -0.14 -24.26 -5.55
N PRO A 75 -0.30 -23.36 -6.53
CA PRO A 75 -0.79 -23.74 -7.87
C PRO A 75 0.04 -24.83 -8.55
N ALA A 76 1.36 -24.79 -8.37
CA ALA A 76 2.28 -25.79 -8.93
C ALA A 76 2.34 -27.10 -8.11
N ARG A 77 1.52 -27.24 -7.06
CA ARG A 77 1.46 -28.43 -6.18
C ARG A 77 2.80 -28.82 -5.55
N ARG A 78 3.66 -27.84 -5.30
CA ARG A 78 4.96 -28.00 -4.63
C ARG A 78 4.88 -27.82 -3.11
N LEU A 79 3.73 -27.40 -2.59
CA LEU A 79 3.47 -27.19 -1.17
C LEU A 79 2.06 -27.70 -0.83
N SER A 80 1.90 -28.38 0.30
CA SER A 80 0.57 -28.79 0.79
C SER A 80 -0.29 -27.55 1.08
N PRO A 81 -1.54 -27.49 0.58
CA PRO A 81 -2.49 -26.43 0.92
C PRO A 81 -2.75 -26.32 2.42
N GLU A 82 -2.85 -27.44 3.12
CA GLU A 82 -3.11 -27.52 4.55
C GLU A 82 -1.95 -26.90 5.35
N LEU A 83 -0.71 -27.21 4.96
CA LEU A 83 0.47 -26.61 5.57
C LEU A 83 0.50 -25.09 5.36
N ALA A 84 0.20 -24.61 4.15
CA ALA A 84 0.15 -23.18 3.86
C ALA A 84 -0.96 -22.46 4.63
N LEU A 85 -2.13 -23.10 4.79
CA LEU A 85 -3.24 -22.59 5.60
C LEU A 85 -2.83 -22.42 7.06
N TRP A 86 -2.32 -23.49 7.69
CA TRP A 86 -1.90 -23.45 9.09
C TRP A 86 -0.75 -22.49 9.34
N PHE A 87 0.21 -22.41 8.40
CA PHE A 87 1.27 -21.42 8.44
C PHE A 87 0.71 -19.99 8.42
N GLY A 88 -0.21 -19.69 7.49
CA GLY A 88 -0.86 -18.39 7.40
C GLY A 88 -1.65 -18.03 8.66
N ILE A 89 -2.39 -18.99 9.23
CA ILE A 89 -3.13 -18.82 10.50
C ILE A 89 -2.17 -18.55 11.65
N ALA A 90 -1.09 -19.33 11.78
CA ALA A 90 -0.13 -19.19 12.88
C ALA A 90 0.56 -17.81 12.85
N LEU A 91 1.04 -17.37 11.69
CA LEU A 91 1.64 -16.04 11.54
C LEU A 91 0.64 -14.92 11.88
N SER A 92 -0.59 -15.05 11.38
CA SER A 92 -1.66 -14.08 11.63
C SER A 92 -2.00 -14.00 13.12
N ALA A 93 -2.21 -15.15 13.77
CA ALA A 93 -2.52 -15.24 15.19
C ALA A 93 -1.39 -14.74 16.08
N ALA A 94 -0.12 -14.98 15.71
CA ALA A 94 1.04 -14.45 16.43
C ALA A 94 1.21 -12.94 16.24
N SER A 95 0.89 -12.41 15.06
CA SER A 95 1.11 -10.99 14.74
C SER A 95 0.27 -10.03 15.59
N ILE A 96 -0.97 -10.40 15.93
CA ILE A 96 -1.90 -9.50 16.62
C ILE A 96 -1.47 -9.23 18.06
N PRO A 97 -1.15 -10.23 18.92
CA PRO A 97 -0.63 -9.98 20.26
C PRO A 97 0.67 -9.19 20.26
N VAL A 98 1.58 -9.47 19.32
CA VAL A 98 2.85 -8.73 19.19
C VAL A 98 2.61 -7.24 18.98
N LEU A 99 1.64 -6.86 18.15
CA LEU A 99 1.32 -5.45 17.89
C LEU A 99 0.42 -4.85 18.98
N LEU A 100 -0.61 -5.57 19.42
CA LEU A 100 -1.61 -5.07 20.36
C LEU A 100 -1.04 -4.85 21.76
N VAL A 101 -0.24 -5.81 22.25
CA VAL A 101 0.37 -5.80 23.59
C VAL A 101 1.80 -5.27 23.53
N GLY A 102 2.58 -5.69 22.53
CA GLY A 102 3.99 -5.33 22.42
C GLY A 102 4.27 -3.93 21.85
N VAL A 103 3.30 -3.31 21.16
CA VAL A 103 3.47 -1.97 20.58
C VAL A 103 2.43 -1.01 21.15
N ASN A 104 1.16 -1.15 20.76
CA ASN A 104 0.01 -0.46 21.36
C ASN A 104 -1.32 -0.95 20.75
N ALA A 105 -2.42 -0.64 21.43
CA ALA A 105 -3.77 -1.02 21.02
C ALA A 105 -4.13 -0.54 19.60
N THR A 106 -3.85 0.72 19.27
CA THR A 106 -4.18 1.32 17.97
C THR A 106 -3.52 0.58 16.80
N THR A 107 -2.22 0.29 16.94
CA THR A 107 -1.44 -0.43 15.93
C THR A 107 -1.96 -1.86 15.76
N GLY A 108 -2.23 -2.55 16.87
CA GLY A 108 -2.78 -3.91 16.84
C GLY A 108 -4.16 -3.99 16.17
N VAL A 109 -5.07 -3.05 16.48
CA VAL A 109 -6.41 -3.00 15.88
C VAL A 109 -6.33 -2.70 14.38
N LEU A 110 -5.49 -1.76 13.96
CA LEU A 110 -5.29 -1.47 12.53
C LEU A 110 -4.73 -2.68 11.76
N ALA A 111 -3.76 -3.39 12.35
CA ALA A 111 -3.20 -4.59 11.75
C ALA A 111 -4.24 -5.72 11.64
N ALA A 112 -5.05 -5.92 12.69
CA ALA A 112 -6.16 -6.88 12.66
C ALA A 112 -7.19 -6.52 11.58
N ALA A 113 -7.61 -5.26 11.50
CA ALA A 113 -8.53 -4.77 10.49
C ALA A 113 -7.96 -4.96 9.06
N ALA A 114 -6.66 -4.68 8.86
CA ALA A 114 -5.99 -4.87 7.59
C ALA A 114 -5.94 -6.35 7.19
N LEU A 115 -5.56 -7.24 8.12
CA LEU A 115 -5.53 -8.68 7.91
C LEU A 115 -6.92 -9.22 7.51
N LEU A 116 -7.94 -8.93 8.33
CA LEU A 116 -9.29 -9.45 8.12
C LEU A 116 -9.91 -8.89 6.83
N SER A 117 -9.77 -7.59 6.57
CA SER A 117 -10.28 -7.00 5.32
C SER A 117 -9.55 -7.53 4.09
N TYR A 118 -8.24 -7.80 4.17
CA TYR A 118 -7.49 -8.38 3.05
C TYR A 118 -7.92 -9.82 2.73
N VAL A 119 -7.98 -10.67 3.77
CA VAL A 119 -8.23 -12.11 3.61
C VAL A 119 -9.72 -12.41 3.38
N LEU A 120 -10.60 -11.82 4.19
CA LEU A 120 -12.02 -12.19 4.22
C LEU A 120 -12.90 -11.32 3.31
N VAL A 121 -12.44 -10.12 2.92
CA VAL A 121 -13.23 -9.18 2.12
C VAL A 121 -12.61 -9.01 0.73
N TYR A 122 -11.41 -8.45 0.64
CA TYR A 122 -10.74 -8.18 -0.63
C TYR A 122 -10.54 -9.43 -1.49
N THR A 123 -9.90 -10.46 -0.93
CA THR A 123 -9.53 -11.67 -1.67
C THR A 123 -10.73 -12.33 -2.36
N PRO A 124 -11.86 -12.64 -1.67
CA PRO A 124 -13.03 -13.21 -2.35
C PRO A 124 -13.74 -12.21 -3.28
N LEU A 125 -13.70 -10.90 -3.01
CA LEU A 125 -14.35 -9.90 -3.86
C LEU A 125 -13.73 -9.79 -5.25
N LYS A 126 -12.46 -10.17 -5.45
CA LYS A 126 -11.79 -10.13 -6.77
C LYS A 126 -12.54 -10.92 -7.85
N ARG A 127 -13.26 -11.97 -7.47
CA ARG A 127 -14.09 -12.78 -8.37
C ARG A 127 -15.51 -12.22 -8.57
N ARG A 128 -15.92 -11.23 -7.76
CA ARG A 128 -17.31 -10.77 -7.67
C ARG A 128 -17.51 -9.35 -8.19
N THR A 129 -16.54 -8.46 -8.01
CA THR A 129 -16.71 -7.03 -8.33
C THR A 129 -15.39 -6.30 -8.57
N THR A 130 -15.45 -5.28 -9.41
CA THR A 130 -14.36 -4.31 -9.63
C THR A 130 -14.07 -3.45 -8.40
N LEU A 131 -15.01 -3.38 -7.45
CA LEU A 131 -14.83 -2.71 -6.15
C LEU A 131 -13.79 -3.41 -5.26
N SER A 132 -13.37 -4.62 -5.63
CA SER A 132 -12.25 -5.30 -4.98
C SER A 132 -10.98 -4.46 -5.01
N LEU A 133 -10.72 -3.67 -6.06
CA LEU A 133 -9.52 -2.84 -6.13
C LEU A 133 -9.47 -1.75 -5.04
N PRO A 134 -10.44 -0.81 -4.94
CA PRO A 134 -10.41 0.19 -3.87
C PRO A 134 -10.52 -0.45 -2.49
N ILE A 135 -11.32 -1.50 -2.30
CA ILE A 135 -11.43 -2.18 -0.99
C ILE A 135 -10.10 -2.83 -0.60
N GLY A 136 -9.40 -3.48 -1.54
CA GLY A 136 -8.09 -4.08 -1.32
C GLY A 136 -6.96 -3.07 -1.14
N ALA A 137 -7.12 -1.86 -1.68
CA ALA A 137 -6.14 -0.81 -1.50
C ALA A 137 -6.10 -0.27 -0.07
N ILE A 138 -7.19 -0.41 0.70
CA ILE A 138 -7.26 -0.04 2.12
C ILE A 138 -6.20 -0.81 2.92
N PRO A 139 -6.26 -2.16 3.07
CA PRO A 139 -5.24 -2.89 3.82
C PRO A 139 -3.84 -2.74 3.20
N GLY A 140 -3.74 -2.59 1.88
CA GLY A 140 -2.46 -2.32 1.20
C GLY A 140 -1.81 -0.99 1.60
N ALA A 141 -2.60 0.01 2.02
CA ALA A 141 -2.14 1.34 2.42
C ALA A 141 -1.83 1.48 3.91
N ILE A 142 -2.19 0.47 4.72
CA ILE A 142 -2.01 0.48 6.18
C ILE A 142 -0.53 0.45 6.63
N PRO A 143 0.46 -0.17 5.94
CA PRO A 143 1.83 -0.28 6.45
C PRO A 143 2.49 1.03 6.92
N PRO A 144 2.51 2.15 6.18
CA PRO A 144 3.06 3.40 6.72
C PRO A 144 2.24 3.97 7.88
N LEU A 145 0.93 3.72 7.93
CA LEU A 145 0.11 4.10 9.07
C LEU A 145 0.44 3.23 10.29
N LEU A 146 0.78 1.94 10.13
CA LEU A 146 1.34 1.13 11.24
C LEU A 146 2.67 1.69 11.70
N GLY A 147 3.50 2.15 10.77
CA GLY A 147 4.72 2.90 11.10
C GLY A 147 4.45 4.08 12.00
N TRP A 148 3.50 4.93 11.58
CA TRP A 148 3.08 6.10 12.33
C TRP A 148 2.51 5.76 13.71
N THR A 149 1.47 4.92 13.76
CA THR A 149 0.77 4.55 14.99
C THR A 149 1.64 3.74 15.93
N SER A 150 2.66 3.03 15.43
CA SER A 150 3.63 2.36 16.30
C SER A 150 4.38 3.35 17.18
N VAL A 151 4.55 4.61 16.75
CA VAL A 151 5.23 5.67 17.52
C VAL A 151 4.23 6.54 18.27
N THR A 152 3.16 6.97 17.61
CA THR A 152 2.21 7.96 18.17
C THR A 152 1.10 7.33 19.02
N GLY A 153 0.77 6.06 18.77
CA GLY A 153 -0.41 5.40 19.33
C GLY A 153 -1.74 5.96 18.82
N GLN A 154 -1.75 6.85 17.82
CA GLN A 154 -2.93 7.60 17.41
C GLN A 154 -3.08 7.69 15.88
N ILE A 155 -4.32 7.72 15.40
CA ILE A 155 -4.66 8.00 14.00
C ILE A 155 -5.04 9.48 13.92
N ASP A 156 -4.08 10.31 13.51
CA ASP A 156 -4.23 11.75 13.32
C ASP A 156 -4.01 12.13 11.84
N ALA A 157 -4.10 13.43 11.52
CA ALA A 157 -4.06 13.90 10.14
C ALA A 157 -2.78 13.51 9.39
N PRO A 158 -1.56 13.69 9.94
CA PRO A 158 -0.32 13.23 9.27
C PRO A 158 -0.29 11.72 9.01
N GLY A 159 -0.65 10.90 10.00
CA GLY A 159 -0.68 9.45 9.86
C GLY A 159 -1.69 9.01 8.80
N PHE A 160 -2.88 9.62 8.82
CA PHE A 160 -3.90 9.36 7.81
C PHE A 160 -3.47 9.81 6.41
N LEU A 161 -2.68 10.89 6.30
CA LEU A 161 -2.19 11.36 5.01
C LEU A 161 -1.18 10.39 4.39
N LEU A 162 -0.31 9.77 5.19
CA LEU A 162 0.56 8.67 4.74
C LEU A 162 -0.26 7.49 4.17
N PHE A 163 -1.33 7.11 4.87
CA PHE A 163 -2.29 6.12 4.37
C PHE A 163 -2.93 6.58 3.06
N ALA A 164 -3.44 7.82 2.99
CA ALA A 164 -4.14 8.35 1.83
C ALA A 164 -3.25 8.38 0.58
N VAL A 165 -2.01 8.85 0.70
CA VAL A 165 -1.04 8.84 -0.41
C VAL A 165 -0.76 7.43 -0.88
N MET A 166 -0.52 6.49 0.05
CA MET A 166 -0.35 5.09 -0.33
C MET A 166 -1.58 4.54 -1.02
N PHE A 167 -2.79 4.77 -0.49
CA PHE A 167 -4.04 4.30 -1.05
C PHE A 167 -4.28 4.83 -2.47
N LEU A 168 -4.14 6.15 -2.65
CA LEU A 168 -4.39 6.81 -3.93
C LEU A 168 -3.37 6.40 -4.99
N TRP A 169 -2.12 6.13 -4.59
CA TRP A 169 -1.06 5.69 -5.50
C TRP A 169 -1.30 4.29 -6.10
N GLN A 170 -1.82 3.34 -5.30
CA GLN A 170 -1.98 1.95 -5.76
C GLN A 170 -3.03 1.82 -6.85
N ILE A 171 -4.05 2.68 -6.83
CA ILE A 171 -5.17 2.56 -7.77
C ILE A 171 -4.70 2.77 -9.21
N PRO A 172 -4.02 3.88 -9.58
CA PRO A 172 -3.40 4.02 -10.89
C PRO A 172 -2.44 2.88 -11.25
N HIS A 173 -1.63 2.42 -10.28
CA HIS A 173 -0.68 1.33 -10.48
C HIS A 173 -1.37 0.01 -10.88
N PHE A 174 -2.40 -0.39 -10.15
CA PHE A 174 -3.12 -1.64 -10.44
C PHE A 174 -4.07 -1.52 -11.63
N LEU A 175 -4.69 -0.35 -11.85
CA LEU A 175 -5.47 -0.10 -13.05
C LEU A 175 -4.60 -0.21 -14.31
N ALA A 176 -3.38 0.34 -14.26
CA ALA A 176 -2.41 0.18 -15.34
C ALA A 176 -2.09 -1.30 -15.63
N ILE A 177 -1.84 -2.12 -14.60
CA ILE A 177 -1.64 -3.57 -14.78
C ILE A 177 -2.85 -4.22 -15.44
N SER A 178 -4.05 -3.92 -14.94
CA SER A 178 -5.29 -4.49 -15.50
C SER A 178 -5.49 -4.15 -16.97
N LEU A 179 -5.04 -2.98 -17.44
CA LEU A 179 -5.16 -2.58 -18.85
C LEU A 179 -4.27 -3.41 -19.79
N PHE A 180 -3.03 -3.74 -19.39
CA PHE A 180 -2.11 -4.49 -20.25
C PHE A 180 -2.07 -6.00 -19.96
N ARG A 181 -2.85 -6.49 -19.00
CA ARG A 181 -2.98 -7.92 -18.63
C ARG A 181 -4.44 -8.41 -18.67
N GLN A 182 -5.30 -7.78 -19.47
CA GLN A 182 -6.74 -8.09 -19.53
C GLN A 182 -7.02 -9.58 -19.77
N ASP A 183 -6.34 -10.18 -20.74
CA ASP A 183 -6.54 -11.60 -21.10
C ASP A 183 -6.27 -12.55 -19.92
N GLU A 184 -5.28 -12.26 -19.07
CA GLU A 184 -5.00 -13.07 -17.88
C GLU A 184 -6.11 -12.94 -16.83
N TYR A 185 -6.60 -11.73 -16.60
CA TYR A 185 -7.71 -11.51 -15.67
C TYR A 185 -8.99 -12.16 -16.18
N GLN A 186 -9.24 -12.11 -17.50
CA GLN A 186 -10.38 -12.75 -18.13
C GLN A 186 -10.31 -14.28 -18.00
N ARG A 187 -9.15 -14.89 -18.30
CA ARG A 187 -8.94 -16.34 -18.14
C ARG A 187 -9.15 -16.80 -16.70
N ALA A 188 -8.73 -16.01 -15.72
CA ALA A 188 -8.92 -16.31 -14.31
C ALA A 188 -10.33 -15.98 -13.77
N GLY A 189 -11.24 -15.46 -14.60
CA GLY A 189 -12.59 -15.07 -14.18
C GLY A 189 -12.61 -13.91 -13.17
N LEU A 190 -11.55 -13.08 -13.16
CA LEU A 190 -11.42 -11.97 -12.23
C LEU A 190 -12.09 -10.71 -12.78
N LYS A 191 -12.74 -9.96 -11.90
CA LYS A 191 -13.51 -8.77 -12.24
C LYS A 191 -12.63 -7.52 -12.14
N VAL A 192 -12.13 -7.06 -13.29
CA VAL A 192 -11.30 -5.83 -13.39
C VAL A 192 -11.99 -4.76 -14.21
N LEU A 193 -11.70 -3.49 -13.86
CA LEU A 193 -12.34 -2.33 -14.45
C LEU A 193 -12.30 -2.25 -16.00
N PRO A 194 -11.19 -2.56 -16.68
CA PRO A 194 -11.18 -2.47 -18.15
C PRO A 194 -12.05 -3.54 -18.83
N LEU A 195 -12.14 -4.75 -18.27
CA LEU A 195 -13.03 -5.80 -18.78
C LEU A 195 -14.52 -5.48 -18.55
N GLU A 196 -14.85 -4.83 -17.43
CA GLU A 196 -16.24 -4.62 -17.02
C GLU A 196 -16.80 -3.25 -17.46
N LYS A 197 -15.95 -2.22 -17.60
CA LYS A 197 -16.36 -0.84 -17.93
C LYS A 197 -15.57 -0.20 -19.08
N GLY A 198 -14.65 -0.94 -19.70
CA GLY A 198 -13.85 -0.50 -20.82
C GLY A 198 -12.58 0.28 -20.45
N ASP A 199 -11.66 0.29 -21.39
CA ASP A 199 -10.36 0.96 -21.30
C ASP A 199 -10.47 2.44 -20.98
N LEU A 200 -11.31 3.18 -21.71
CA LEU A 200 -11.42 4.64 -21.55
C LEU A 200 -11.89 5.02 -20.14
N THR A 201 -12.89 4.31 -19.62
CA THR A 201 -13.37 4.50 -18.24
C THR A 201 -12.25 4.25 -17.23
N THR A 202 -11.46 3.20 -17.45
CA THR A 202 -10.30 2.87 -16.61
C THR A 202 -9.25 3.96 -16.62
N ARG A 203 -8.95 4.53 -17.80
CA ARG A 203 -8.02 5.65 -17.95
C ARG A 203 -8.52 6.93 -17.28
N ARG A 204 -9.83 7.21 -17.32
CA ARG A 204 -10.44 8.32 -16.57
C ARG A 204 -10.29 8.15 -15.06
N HIS A 205 -10.45 6.92 -14.54
CA HIS A 205 -10.20 6.64 -13.13
C HIS A 205 -8.73 6.87 -12.77
N ILE A 206 -7.79 6.39 -13.60
CA ILE A 206 -6.35 6.68 -13.42
C ILE A 206 -6.12 8.19 -13.23
N VAL A 207 -6.63 9.03 -14.14
CA VAL A 207 -6.48 10.49 -14.05
C VAL A 207 -7.11 11.07 -12.78
N GLY A 208 -8.33 10.65 -12.42
CA GLY A 208 -9.00 11.12 -11.21
C GLY A 208 -8.23 10.80 -9.92
N TYR A 209 -7.75 9.56 -9.80
CA TYR A 209 -6.92 9.14 -8.65
C TYR A 209 -5.56 9.84 -8.63
N LEU A 210 -4.96 10.11 -9.79
CA LEU A 210 -3.73 10.89 -9.87
C LEU A 210 -3.93 12.34 -9.42
N ALA A 211 -5.05 12.98 -9.77
CA ALA A 211 -5.36 14.33 -9.29
C ALA A 211 -5.43 14.36 -7.76
N LEU A 212 -6.18 13.42 -7.17
CA LEU A 212 -6.29 13.28 -5.72
C LEU A 212 -4.93 12.97 -5.07
N LEU A 213 -4.12 12.11 -5.69
CA LEU A 213 -2.78 11.77 -5.20
C LEU A 213 -1.87 13.00 -5.12
N VAL A 214 -1.88 13.85 -6.15
CA VAL A 214 -1.10 15.09 -6.16
C VAL A 214 -1.57 16.03 -5.05
N LEU A 215 -2.89 16.22 -4.92
CA LEU A 215 -3.45 17.06 -3.86
C LEU A 215 -3.08 16.55 -2.47
N SER A 216 -3.28 15.26 -2.20
CA SER A 216 -2.89 14.65 -0.92
C SER A 216 -1.39 14.75 -0.66
N SER A 217 -0.55 14.62 -1.69
CA SER A 217 0.90 14.73 -1.52
C SER A 217 1.33 16.13 -1.10
N VAL A 218 0.64 17.19 -1.53
CA VAL A 218 0.94 18.57 -1.14
C VAL A 218 0.54 18.87 0.31
N LEU A 219 -0.47 18.18 0.86
CA LEU A 219 -1.01 18.44 2.19
C LEU A 219 -0.04 18.14 3.35
N PHE A 220 1.08 17.46 3.11
CA PHE A 220 2.10 17.27 4.17
C PHE A 220 2.70 18.59 4.64
N VAL A 221 2.77 19.61 3.77
CA VAL A 221 3.38 20.91 4.09
C VAL A 221 2.54 21.75 5.05
N PRO A 222 1.25 22.04 4.77
CA PRO A 222 0.41 22.78 5.72
C PRO A 222 0.18 22.03 7.04
N LEU A 223 0.35 20.69 7.06
CA LEU A 223 0.31 19.90 8.29
C LEU A 223 1.62 19.93 9.10
N GLY A 224 2.66 20.64 8.63
CA GLY A 224 3.95 20.71 9.33
C GLY A 224 4.77 19.41 9.28
N VAL A 225 4.41 18.49 8.38
CA VAL A 225 5.11 17.20 8.21
C VAL A 225 6.29 17.31 7.26
N ALA A 226 6.27 18.27 6.32
CA ALA A 226 7.32 18.41 5.32
C ALA A 226 7.56 19.88 4.94
N GLY A 227 8.79 20.17 4.51
CA GLY A 227 9.22 21.51 4.11
C GLY A 227 9.11 21.84 2.60
N PRO A 228 9.62 23.01 2.17
CA PRO A 228 9.54 23.49 0.79
C PRO A 228 10.30 22.63 -0.22
N VAL A 229 11.37 21.94 0.20
CA VAL A 229 12.11 20.99 -0.65
C VAL A 229 11.22 19.83 -1.08
N TYR A 230 10.48 19.26 -0.13
CA TYR A 230 9.49 18.22 -0.41
C TYR A 230 8.35 18.77 -1.28
N LEU A 231 7.87 19.99 -1.03
CA LEU A 231 6.82 20.61 -1.85
C LEU A 231 7.22 20.67 -3.33
N GLY A 232 8.44 21.12 -3.62
CA GLY A 232 8.97 21.17 -4.99
C GLY A 232 9.01 19.79 -5.63
N ALA A 233 9.50 18.77 -4.90
CA ALA A 233 9.51 17.40 -5.38
C ALA A 233 8.08 16.85 -5.64
N ALA A 234 7.15 17.07 -4.71
CA ALA A 234 5.77 16.61 -4.81
C ALA A 234 5.05 17.22 -6.03
N ILE A 235 5.25 18.52 -6.29
CA ILE A 235 4.68 19.20 -7.47
C ILE A 235 5.30 18.68 -8.76
N LEU A 236 6.64 18.56 -8.84
CA LEU A 236 7.31 18.12 -10.06
C LEU A 236 7.00 16.66 -10.40
N LEU A 237 7.16 15.75 -9.43
CA LEU A 237 6.88 14.33 -9.60
C LEU A 237 5.38 14.09 -9.84
N GLY A 238 4.53 14.78 -9.07
CA GLY A 238 3.08 14.68 -9.17
C GLY A 238 2.56 15.21 -10.51
N GLY A 239 3.04 16.38 -10.93
CA GLY A 239 2.69 16.99 -12.21
C GLY A 239 3.13 16.13 -13.40
N ALA A 240 4.33 15.57 -13.37
CA ALA A 240 4.81 14.65 -14.40
C ALA A 240 3.96 13.38 -14.48
N PHE A 241 3.64 12.78 -13.33
CA PHE A 241 2.84 11.55 -13.29
C PHE A 241 1.38 11.80 -13.70
N PHE A 242 0.78 12.90 -13.24
CA PHE A 242 -0.55 13.35 -13.67
C PHE A 242 -0.59 13.63 -15.18
N GLY A 243 0.41 14.33 -15.71
CA GLY A 243 0.53 14.60 -17.15
C GLY A 243 0.62 13.32 -17.99
N LEU A 244 1.37 12.31 -17.52
CA LEU A 244 1.40 10.98 -18.14
C LEU A 244 0.00 10.33 -18.11
N GLY A 245 -0.71 10.45 -16.99
CA GLY A 245 -2.10 10.02 -16.85
C GLY A 245 -3.02 10.64 -17.93
N VAL A 246 -2.99 11.96 -18.04
CA VAL A 246 -3.80 12.74 -19.00
C VAL A 246 -3.45 12.39 -20.45
N TYR A 247 -2.17 12.21 -20.77
CA TYR A 247 -1.73 11.78 -22.10
C TYR A 247 -2.40 10.47 -22.54
N GLY A 248 -2.67 9.56 -21.58
CA GLY A 248 -3.37 8.30 -21.82
C GLY A 248 -4.79 8.41 -22.36
N LEU A 249 -5.45 9.55 -22.16
CA LEU A 249 -6.81 9.80 -22.65
C LEU A 249 -6.87 9.97 -24.18
N ARG A 250 -5.72 10.15 -24.84
CA ARG A 250 -5.64 10.19 -26.31
C ARG A 250 -5.91 8.79 -26.90
N ALA A 251 -6.51 8.78 -28.08
CA ALA A 251 -6.68 7.56 -28.86
C ALA A 251 -5.31 6.93 -29.21
N GLY A 252 -5.25 5.60 -29.29
CA GLY A 252 -4.05 4.87 -29.76
C GLY A 252 -2.92 4.67 -28.75
N THR A 253 -3.01 5.15 -27.50
CA THR A 253 -1.95 4.98 -26.49
C THR A 253 -1.77 3.53 -26.01
N GLY A 254 -2.87 2.80 -25.87
CA GLY A 254 -2.93 1.35 -25.68
C GLY A 254 -2.10 0.79 -24.51
N ALA A 255 -1.68 -0.47 -24.65
CA ALA A 255 -0.94 -1.20 -23.62
C ALA A 255 0.46 -0.64 -23.35
N ARG A 256 1.10 0.03 -24.33
CA ARG A 256 2.42 0.66 -24.16
C ARG A 256 2.37 1.76 -23.10
N TRP A 257 1.37 2.64 -23.20
CA TRP A 257 1.14 3.67 -22.20
C TRP A 257 0.81 3.08 -20.82
N ALA A 258 -0.02 2.04 -20.76
CA ALA A 258 -0.35 1.40 -19.49
C ALA A 258 0.91 0.84 -18.79
N ARG A 259 1.86 0.25 -19.54
CA ARG A 259 3.16 -0.17 -18.98
C ARG A 259 3.98 1.04 -18.50
N GLN A 260 3.97 2.15 -19.23
CA GLN A 260 4.64 3.39 -18.79
C GLN A 260 4.07 3.92 -17.48
N VAL A 261 2.74 3.97 -17.32
CA VAL A 261 2.08 4.37 -16.06
C VAL A 261 2.49 3.44 -14.92
N PHE A 262 2.51 2.13 -15.16
CA PHE A 262 2.97 1.17 -14.16
C PHE A 262 4.42 1.43 -13.73
N PHE A 263 5.37 1.57 -14.65
CA PHE A 263 6.76 1.87 -14.29
C PHE A 263 6.92 3.25 -13.63
N ALA A 264 6.29 4.27 -14.19
CA ALA A 264 6.30 5.62 -13.65
C ALA A 264 5.74 5.67 -12.22
N SER A 265 4.71 4.88 -11.92
CA SER A 265 4.16 4.81 -10.56
C SER A 265 5.18 4.29 -9.55
N MET A 266 6.01 3.30 -9.90
CA MET A 266 7.04 2.77 -9.00
C MET A 266 8.14 3.80 -8.76
N VAL A 267 8.60 4.47 -9.81
CA VAL A 267 9.59 5.55 -9.72
C VAL A 267 9.05 6.72 -8.89
N TYR A 268 7.82 7.16 -9.18
CA TYR A 268 7.12 8.21 -8.44
C TYR A 268 7.08 7.90 -6.95
N LEU A 269 6.68 6.68 -6.56
CA LEU A 269 6.55 6.31 -5.16
C LEU A 269 7.89 6.38 -4.43
N VAL A 270 8.94 5.79 -5.02
CA VAL A 270 10.28 5.78 -4.42
C VAL A 270 10.80 7.20 -4.24
N LEU A 271 10.69 8.05 -5.28
CA LEU A 271 11.18 9.43 -5.22
C LEU A 271 10.37 10.31 -4.28
N LEU A 272 9.04 10.16 -4.25
CA LEU A 272 8.18 10.93 -3.34
C LEU A 272 8.48 10.59 -1.88
N PHE A 273 8.57 9.30 -1.54
CA PHE A 273 8.92 8.89 -0.18
C PHE A 273 10.36 9.26 0.16
N ALA A 274 11.32 9.15 -0.75
CA ALA A 274 12.68 9.64 -0.51
C ALA A 274 12.70 11.16 -0.22
N ALA A 275 11.95 11.96 -0.99
CA ALA A 275 11.82 13.38 -0.73
C ALA A 275 11.16 13.67 0.62
N LEU A 276 10.14 12.90 1.01
CA LEU A 276 9.51 13.02 2.34
C LEU A 276 10.50 12.66 3.45
N MET A 277 11.31 11.61 3.24
CA MET A 277 12.35 11.16 4.16
C MET A 277 13.53 12.14 4.30
N ILE A 278 13.70 13.07 3.35
CA ILE A 278 14.73 14.10 3.40
C ILE A 278 14.14 15.42 3.92
N GLY A 279 12.87 15.69 3.60
CA GLY A 279 12.20 16.95 3.85
C GLY A 279 11.33 17.04 5.11
N ALA A 280 11.19 15.96 5.90
CA ALA A 280 10.48 15.96 7.19
C ALA A 280 11.39 16.20 8.41
#